data_AF-A0A5N8Z6B8-F1
#
_entry.id   AF-A0A5N8Z6B8-F1
#
_cell.length_a   1.000
_cell.length_b   1.000
_cell.length_c   1.000
_cell.angle_alpha   90.00
_cell.angle_beta   90.00
_cell.angle_gamma   90.00
#
_symmetry.space_group_name_H-M   'P 1'
#
loop_
_entity.id
_entity.type
_entity.pdbx_description
1 polymer ?
#
loop_
_entity_poly.entity_id
_entity_poly.type
_entity_poly.pdbx_seq_one_letter_code
_entity_poly.pdbx_strand_id
1 'polypeptide(L)' 'MANDLIEADVRWSGDGHLVRGAIVYPNDERTHPGIIVSPGAGGMGEKDKEVGRRFARKGYAALIMDPFSSIPEHEMPV' A
#
# COMPACT_ATOMS: atom_id res chain seq x y z
N MET A 1 17.80 -15.36 -2.65
CA MET A 1 16.41 -15.29 -2.14
C MET A 1 15.97 -13.83 -2.25
N ALA A 2 15.76 -13.33 -3.48
CA ALA A 2 15.51 -11.91 -3.71
C ALA A 2 14.67 -11.76 -4.99
N ASN A 3 13.63 -10.93 -4.93
CA ASN A 3 12.78 -10.41 -6.01
C ASN A 3 11.45 -11.11 -6.42
N ASP A 4 10.80 -11.85 -5.52
CA ASP A 4 9.47 -12.42 -5.83
C ASP A 4 8.31 -11.43 -5.65
N LEU A 5 8.56 -10.23 -5.12
CA LEU A 5 7.53 -9.23 -4.84
C LEU A 5 7.90 -7.88 -5.48
N ILE A 6 6.90 -7.18 -5.99
CA ILE A 6 6.96 -5.76 -6.32
C ILE A 6 6.40 -4.98 -5.12
N GLU A 7 7.12 -3.92 -4.72
CA GLU A 7 6.70 -2.98 -3.68
C GLU A 7 6.84 -1.55 -4.22
N ALA A 8 5.80 -0.74 -4.05
CA ALA A 8 5.80 0.67 -4.47
C ALA A 8 4.98 1.53 -3.51
N ASP A 9 5.46 2.73 -3.22
CA ASP A 9 4.63 3.75 -2.58
C ASP A 9 3.61 4.28 -3.60
N VAL A 10 2.37 4.44 -3.17
CA VAL A 10 1.24 4.86 -4.01
C VAL A 10 0.53 6.06 -3.38
N ARG A 11 -0.15 6.83 -4.23
CA ARG A 11 -0.96 7.98 -3.81
C ARG A 11 -2.26 8.01 -4.61
N TRP A 12 -3.35 8.43 -3.98
CA TRP A 12 -4.67 8.56 -4.63
C TRP A 12 -5.52 9.63 -3.93
N SER A 13 -6.48 10.19 -4.65
CA SER A 13 -7.45 11.13 -4.08
C SER A 13 -8.46 10.41 -3.20
N GLY A 14 -8.75 10.97 -2.02
CA GLY A 14 -9.81 10.50 -1.12
C GLY A 14 -10.40 11.66 -0.32
N ASP A 15 -11.72 11.88 -0.45
CA ASP A 15 -12.49 12.90 0.29
C ASP A 15 -11.79 14.27 0.44
N GLY A 16 -11.28 14.83 -0.66
CA GLY A 16 -10.63 16.14 -0.70
C GLY A 16 -9.19 16.17 -0.15
N HIS A 17 -8.60 14.99 0.07
CA HIS A 17 -7.23 14.82 0.56
C HIS A 17 -6.45 13.85 -0.34
N LEU A 18 -5.14 14.05 -0.41
CA LEU A 18 -4.25 13.08 -1.02
C LEU A 18 -3.89 12.01 0.01
N VAL A 19 -4.36 10.80 -0.23
CA VAL A 19 -4.05 9.62 0.57
C VAL A 19 -2.77 8.98 0.04
N ARG A 20 -1.91 8.54 0.95
CA ARG A 20 -0.70 7.77 0.67
C ARG A 20 -0.90 6.33 1.08
N GLY A 21 -0.08 5.46 0.52
CA GLY A 21 0.01 4.07 0.93
C GLY A 21 1.21 3.39 0.30
N ALA A 22 1.24 2.07 0.43
CA ALA A 22 2.13 1.21 -0.31
C ALA A 22 1.36 0.04 -0.91
N ILE A 23 1.78 -0.43 -2.09
CA ILE A 23 1.27 -1.65 -2.69
C ILE A 23 2.38 -2.70 -2.69
N VAL A 24 2.03 -3.94 -2.34
CA VAL A 24 2.94 -5.09 -2.40
C VAL A 24 2.22 -6.26 -3.08
N TYR A 25 2.80 -6.84 -4.12
CA TYR A 25 2.21 -7.95 -4.87
C TYR A 25 3.27 -8.88 -5.48
N PRO A 26 2.92 -10.13 -5.84
CA PRO A 26 3.84 -11.04 -6.53
C PRO A 26 4.35 -10.45 -7.83
N ASN A 27 5.64 -10.63 -8.10
CA ASN A 27 6.30 -10.22 -9.33
C ASN A 27 6.04 -11.25 -10.45
N ASP A 28 4.79 -11.37 -10.88
CA ASP A 28 4.40 -12.17 -12.04
C ASP A 28 3.21 -11.52 -12.80
N GLU A 29 2.84 -12.10 -13.94
CA GLU A 29 1.79 -11.55 -14.83
C GLU A 29 0.37 -12.03 -14.49
N ARG A 30 0.17 -12.73 -13.36
CA ARG A 30 -1.14 -13.28 -12.99
C ARG A 30 -1.98 -12.28 -12.23
N THR A 31 -3.30 -12.44 -12.31
CA THR A 31 -4.23 -11.71 -11.45
C THR A 31 -4.24 -12.31 -10.05
N HIS A 32 -4.10 -11.46 -9.04
CA HIS A 32 -4.11 -11.85 -7.64
C HIS A 32 -5.32 -11.26 -6.91
N PRO A 33 -5.94 -11.98 -5.96
CA PRO A 33 -6.95 -11.40 -5.08
C PRO A 33 -6.38 -10.19 -4.32
N GLY A 34 -7.15 -9.10 -4.30
CA GLY A 34 -6.78 -7.86 -3.63
C GLY A 34 -7.17 -7.85 -2.14
N ILE A 35 -6.32 -7.28 -1.29
CA ILE A 35 -6.62 -7.00 0.10
C ILE A 35 -6.20 -5.57 0.48
N ILE A 36 -6.87 -5.04 1.49
CA ILE A 36 -6.53 -3.76 2.10
C ILE A 36 -6.05 -4.02 3.53
N VAL A 37 -4.87 -3.51 3.86
CA VAL A 37 -4.29 -3.50 5.20
C VAL A 37 -4.50 -2.12 5.79
N SER A 38 -5.42 -2.01 6.74
CA SER A 38 -5.62 -0.79 7.54
C SER A 38 -4.70 -0.83 8.77
N PRO A 39 -3.82 0.17 8.96
CA PRO A 39 -3.01 0.26 10.16
C PRO A 39 -3.87 0.63 11.37
N GLY A 40 -3.32 0.37 12.56
CA GLY A 40 -3.89 0.88 13.81
C GLY A 40 -3.66 2.39 13.98
N ALA A 41 -4.04 2.92 15.15
CA ALA A 41 -4.00 4.36 15.47
C ALA A 41 -2.62 5.04 15.34
N GLY A 42 -1.53 4.28 15.21
CA GLY A 42 -0.18 4.82 14.97
C GLY A 42 0.13 5.14 13.51
N GLY A 43 -0.80 4.90 12.58
CA GLY A 43 -0.60 5.08 11.14
C GLY A 43 0.28 4.03 10.49
N MET A 44 0.51 4.21 9.19
CA MET A 44 1.27 3.26 8.38
C MET A 44 2.75 3.28 8.74
N GLY A 45 3.30 2.11 9.09
CA GLY A 45 4.74 1.91 9.26
C GLY A 45 5.24 0.59 8.66
N GLU A 46 6.52 0.28 8.88
CA GLU A 46 7.14 -0.95 8.34
C GLU A 46 6.46 -2.24 8.83
N LYS A 47 5.87 -2.23 10.03
CA LYS A 47 5.10 -3.37 10.54
C LYS A 47 3.88 -3.69 9.67
N ASP A 48 3.22 -2.67 9.13
CA ASP A 48 2.02 -2.80 8.31
C ASP A 48 2.42 -3.21 6.88
N LYS A 49 3.53 -2.67 6.37
CA LYS A 49 4.17 -3.14 5.13
C LYS A 49 4.56 -4.61 5.22
N GLU A 50 5.10 -5.07 6.35
CA GLU A 50 5.42 -6.49 6.56
C GLU A 50 4.17 -7.38 6.56
N VAL A 51 3.04 -6.91 7.08
CA VAL A 51 1.74 -7.61 6.92
C VAL A 51 1.40 -7.76 5.44
N GLY A 52 1.52 -6.68 4.66
CA GLY A 52 1.36 -6.72 3.20
C GLY A 52 2.27 -7.73 2.53
N ARG A 53 3.57 -7.74 2.84
CA ARG A 53 4.55 -8.71 2.31
C ARG A 53 4.17 -10.15 2.64
N ARG A 54 3.65 -10.44 3.84
CA ARG A 54 3.21 -11.79 4.22
C ARG A 54 2.02 -12.27 3.39
N PHE A 55 1.09 -11.38 3.05
CA PHE A 55 -0.01 -11.72 2.16
C PHE A 55 0.44 -11.84 0.70
N ALA A 56 1.34 -10.97 0.26
CA ALA A 56 1.89 -11.04 -1.09
C ALA A 56 2.64 -12.36 -1.33
N ARG A 57 3.43 -12.84 -0.35
CA ARG A 57 4.06 -14.17 -0.38
C ARG A 57 3.06 -15.34 -0.44
N LYS A 58 1.78 -15.09 -0.15
CA LYS A 58 0.66 -16.06 -0.27
C LYS A 58 -0.16 -15.87 -1.54
N GLY A 59 0.26 -14.99 -2.46
CA GLY A 59 -0.40 -14.77 -3.73
C GLY A 59 -1.51 -13.70 -3.72
N TYR A 60 -1.46 -12.74 -2.79
CA TYR A 60 -2.38 -11.60 -2.76
C TYR A 60 -1.72 -10.31 -3.28
N ALA A 61 -2.50 -9.41 -3.86
CA ALA A 61 -2.09 -8.02 -4.03
C ALA A 61 -2.54 -7.21 -2.81
N ALA A 62 -1.60 -6.67 -2.03
CA ALA A 62 -1.89 -5.97 -0.79
C ALA A 62 -1.71 -4.46 -0.95
N LEU A 63 -2.76 -3.69 -0.68
CA LEU A 63 -2.71 -2.24 -0.48
C LEU A 63 -2.62 -1.93 1.01
N ILE A 64 -1.53 -1.31 1.44
CA ILE A 64 -1.34 -0.80 2.80
C ILE A 64 -1.69 0.68 2.75
N MET A 65 -2.79 1.07 3.41
CA MET A 65 -3.24 2.46 3.44
C MET A 65 -2.58 3.25 4.57
N ASP A 66 -2.34 4.54 4.36
CA ASP A 66 -2.02 5.49 5.42
C ASP A 66 -3.24 6.40 5.67
N PRO A 67 -4.19 5.99 6.53
CA PRO A 67 -5.43 6.72 6.76
C PRO A 67 -5.22 8.08 7.45
N PHE A 68 -4.03 8.32 8.00
CA PHE A 68 -3.66 9.59 8.64
C PHE A 68 -2.75 10.44 7.76
N SER A 69 -2.48 10.00 6.52
CA SER A 69 -1.89 10.90 5.53
C SER A 69 -2.94 11.89 5.07
N SER A 70 -2.90 13.10 5.62
CA SER A 70 -3.65 14.24 5.11
C SER A 70 -2.65 15.23 4.51
N ILE A 71 -2.32 15.05 3.24
CA ILE A 71 -1.66 16.11 2.46
C ILE A 71 -2.77 16.89 1.73
N PRO A 72 -2.87 18.22 1.90
CA PRO A 72 -3.82 19.03 1.15
C PRO A 72 -3.63 18.87 -0.37
N GLU A 73 -4.72 18.71 -1.12
CA GLU A 73 -4.67 18.46 -2.58
C GLU A 73 -3.91 19.53 -3.39
N HIS A 74 -3.87 20.78 -2.90
CA HIS A 74 -3.16 21.86 -3.57
C HIS A 74 -1.62 21.75 -3.51
N GLU A 75 -1.09 20.83 -2.70
CA GLU A 75 0.34 20.51 -2.61
C GLU A 75 0.74 19.36 -3.55
N MET A 76 -0.16 18.91 -4.44
CA MET A 76 0.15 17.89 -5.45
C MET A 76 1.11 18.41 -6.53
N PRO A 77 2.23 17.72 -6.83
CA PRO A 77 2.98 17.94 -8.06
C PRO A 77 2.15 17.46 -9.26
N VAL A 78 2.07 18.30 -10.29
CA VAL A 78 1.49 17.97 -11.62
C VAL A 78 2.32 16.97 -12.40
#